data_AF-A0A1H3KIC8-F1
#
_entry.id   AF-A0A1H3KIC8-F1
#
_cell.length_a   1.000
_cell.length_b   1.000
_cell.length_c   1.000
_cell.angle_alpha   90.00
_cell.angle_beta   90.00
_cell.angle_gamma   90.00
#
_symmetry.space_group_name_H-M   'P 1'
#
loop_
_entity.id
_entity.type
_entity.pdbx_description
1 polymer ?
#
loop_
_entity_poly.entity_id
_entity_poly.type
_entity_poly.pdbx_seq_one_letter_code
_entity_poly.pdbx_strand_id
1 'polypeptide(L)'
;MKRTIATAVITAVVTAAIAIACFAGCAKKSVKQTASAYLDQEENTVEATVDLTDGYSCDFARGAIYLYDQENKEGVDAVAIGISLGQDTYNDYLAAAKANANSKEINGGIMYQEDGQMIFIQTAGTSAYFGVFADNVTPAQMEKLVARFTVVPAI
;
A
#
# COMPACT_ATOMS: atom_id res chain seq x y z
N MET A 1 -15.78 -30.38 6.84
CA MET A 1 -16.09 -29.39 7.89
C MET A 1 -15.86 -28.01 7.30
N LYS A 2 -16.93 -27.27 7.01
CA LYS A 2 -16.87 -25.93 6.41
C LYS A 2 -16.61 -24.93 7.53
N ARG A 3 -15.49 -24.20 7.49
CA ARG A 3 -15.19 -23.13 8.45
C ARG A 3 -15.76 -21.83 7.91
N THR A 4 -16.90 -21.42 8.46
CA THR A 4 -17.47 -20.09 8.28
C THR A 4 -16.59 -19.09 9.02
N ILE A 5 -15.97 -18.16 8.29
CA ILE A 5 -15.25 -17.04 8.89
C ILE A 5 -16.30 -15.97 9.20
N ALA A 6 -16.49 -15.69 10.49
CA ALA A 6 -17.39 -14.68 10.97
C ALA A 6 -16.81 -13.29 10.70
N THR A 7 -17.51 -12.51 9.89
CA THR A 7 -17.24 -11.10 9.61
C THR A 7 -17.45 -10.30 10.91
N ALA A 8 -16.35 -9.88 11.55
CA ALA A 8 -16.41 -8.96 12.68
C ALA A 8 -16.48 -7.53 12.14
N VAL A 9 -17.66 -6.92 12.24
CA VAL A 9 -17.88 -5.50 11.97
C VAL A 9 -17.22 -4.72 13.10
N ILE A 10 -16.08 -4.09 12.82
CA ILE A 10 -15.44 -3.13 13.74
C ILE A 10 -15.55 -1.74 13.12
N THR A 11 -16.52 -1.00 13.63
CA THR A 11 -16.69 0.43 13.40
C THR A 11 -15.55 1.18 14.10
N ALA A 12 -14.51 1.56 13.36
CA ALA A 12 -13.54 2.56 13.79
C ALA A 12 -13.74 3.82 12.94
N VAL A 13 -14.54 4.75 13.47
CA VAL A 13 -14.64 6.12 12.91
C VAL A 13 -13.34 6.82 13.25
N VAL A 14 -12.36 6.78 12.34
CA VAL A 14 -11.21 7.70 12.36
C VAL A 14 -11.56 8.84 11.42
N THR A 15 -11.83 10.00 12.01
CA THR A 15 -12.14 11.23 11.28
C THR A 15 -10.89 11.69 10.52
N ALA A 16 -10.73 11.23 9.27
CA ALA A 16 -9.76 11.80 8.35
C ALA A 16 -10.22 13.21 7.96
N ALA A 17 -9.40 14.22 8.24
CA ALA A 17 -9.67 15.58 7.82
C ALA A 17 -9.53 15.69 6.30
N ILE A 18 -10.65 15.60 5.57
CA ILE A 18 -10.69 15.85 4.13
C ILE A 18 -10.70 17.37 3.91
N ALA A 19 -9.55 17.93 3.52
CA ALA A 19 -9.50 19.33 3.05
C ALA A 19 -10.09 19.42 1.63
N ILE A 20 -11.40 19.71 1.53
CA ILE A 20 -12.05 20.01 0.24
C ILE A 20 -11.98 21.52 0.01
N ALA A 21 -11.04 21.97 -0.82
CA ALA A 21 -11.04 23.33 -1.35
C ALA A 21 -11.95 23.42 -2.58
N CYS A 22 -13.12 24.05 -2.42
CA CYS A 22 -14.02 24.41 -3.53
C CYS A 22 -13.41 25.57 -4.35
N PHE A 23 -13.08 25.35 -5.63
CA PHE A 23 -12.93 26.46 -6.58
C PHE A 23 -13.53 26.13 -7.94
N ALA A 24 -14.30 27.10 -8.43
CA ALA A 24 -15.07 27.09 -9.66
C ALA A 24 -14.17 27.09 -10.91
N GLY A 25 -14.73 26.53 -11.99
CA GLY A 25 -14.25 26.43 -13.37
C GLY A 25 -12.99 27.19 -13.77
N CYS A 26 -11.92 26.44 -14.02
CA CYS A 26 -10.83 26.70 -14.97
C CYS A 26 -9.92 25.48 -14.92
N ALA A 27 -9.72 24.78 -16.05
CA ALA A 27 -8.88 23.59 -16.26
C ALA A 27 -8.63 22.74 -15.00
N LYS A 28 -9.23 21.54 -14.89
CA LYS A 28 -8.95 20.59 -13.79
C LYS A 28 -7.46 20.23 -13.77
N LYS A 29 -6.64 21.10 -13.17
CA LYS A 29 -5.35 20.76 -12.58
C LYS A 29 -5.75 19.73 -11.55
N SER A 30 -5.38 18.46 -11.76
CA SER A 30 -5.57 17.48 -10.71
C SER A 30 -4.81 18.00 -9.51
N VAL A 31 -5.55 18.41 -8.48
CA VAL A 31 -4.95 18.76 -7.21
C VAL A 31 -4.42 17.45 -6.68
N LYS A 32 -3.14 17.42 -6.30
CA LYS A 32 -2.56 16.22 -5.70
C LYS A 32 -3.38 15.89 -4.45
N GLN A 33 -4.04 14.73 -4.45
CA GLN A 33 -4.81 14.24 -3.32
C GLN A 33 -4.00 13.17 -2.63
N THR A 34 -3.88 13.25 -1.31
CA THR A 34 -3.12 12.27 -0.54
C THR A 34 -3.88 11.86 0.72
N ALA A 35 -3.66 10.64 1.18
CA ALA A 35 -4.09 10.18 2.48
C ALA A 35 -2.92 9.55 3.24
N SER A 36 -2.85 9.74 4.54
CA SER A 36 -1.74 9.28 5.37
C SER A 36 -2.23 8.60 6.64
N ALA A 37 -1.52 7.57 7.09
CA ALA A 37 -1.77 6.90 8.36
C ALA A 37 -0.50 6.28 8.95
N TYR A 38 -0.52 6.03 10.26
CA TYR A 38 0.44 5.17 10.93
C TYR A 38 0.01 3.72 10.82
N LEU A 39 0.87 2.88 10.25
CA LEU A 39 0.69 1.45 10.12
C LEU A 39 1.45 0.75 11.25
N ASP A 40 0.73 0.35 12.29
CA ASP A 40 1.24 -0.42 13.42
C ASP A 40 1.01 -1.92 13.17
N GLN A 41 2.10 -2.67 13.06
CA GLN A 41 2.10 -4.13 12.99
C GLN A 41 3.37 -4.71 13.61
N GLU A 42 3.21 -5.71 14.47
CA GLU A 42 4.33 -6.53 14.99
C GLU A 42 5.53 -5.71 15.47
N GLU A 43 5.27 -4.69 16.30
CA GLU A 43 6.30 -3.80 16.89
C GLU A 43 6.98 -2.86 15.88
N ASN A 44 6.57 -2.88 14.61
CA ASN A 44 6.97 -1.91 13.59
C ASN A 44 5.84 -0.90 13.35
N THR A 45 6.20 0.39 13.43
CA THR A 45 5.31 1.50 13.09
C THR A 45 5.91 2.31 11.95
N VAL A 46 5.14 2.41 10.86
CA VAL A 46 5.53 3.15 9.66
C VAL A 46 4.50 4.25 9.40
N GLU A 47 4.94 5.47 9.10
CA GLU A 47 4.05 6.48 8.54
C GLU A 47 4.01 6.31 7.03
N ALA A 48 2.83 6.07 6.49
CA ALA A 48 2.62 5.87 5.07
C ALA A 48 1.69 6.94 4.52
N THR A 49 2.08 7.53 3.38
CA THR A 49 1.29 8.48 2.58
C THR A 49 1.02 7.88 1.22
N VAL A 50 -0.23 7.95 0.78
CA VAL A 50 -0.71 7.42 -0.50
C VAL A 50 -1.12 8.57 -1.40
N ASP A 51 -0.67 8.56 -2.65
CA ASP A 51 -1.16 9.43 -3.71
C ASP A 51 -2.48 8.90 -4.30
N LEU A 52 -3.55 9.65 -4.07
CA LEU A 52 -4.92 9.38 -4.51
C LEU A 52 -5.30 10.13 -5.80
N THR A 53 -4.33 10.80 -6.43
CA THR A 53 -4.54 11.48 -7.72
C THR A 53 -5.06 10.48 -8.77
N ASP A 54 -5.85 10.99 -9.71
CA ASP A 54 -6.51 10.22 -10.77
C ASP A 54 -7.67 9.32 -10.32
N GLY A 55 -8.30 9.64 -9.18
CA GLY A 55 -9.53 8.98 -8.74
C GLY A 55 -9.29 7.69 -7.94
N TYR A 56 -8.07 7.49 -7.46
CA TYR A 56 -7.74 6.41 -6.54
C TYR A 56 -8.36 6.69 -5.17
N SER A 57 -8.65 5.62 -4.45
CA SER A 57 -9.05 5.68 -3.04
C SER A 57 -8.29 4.63 -2.25
N CYS A 58 -8.28 4.75 -0.92
CA CYS A 58 -7.65 3.75 -0.08
C CYS A 58 -8.37 3.58 1.26
N ASP A 59 -8.30 2.37 1.80
CA ASP A 59 -8.64 2.10 3.20
C ASP A 59 -7.38 1.79 3.99
N PHE A 60 -7.33 2.34 5.20
CA PHE A 60 -6.30 1.98 6.18
C PHE A 60 -6.86 0.95 7.15
N ALA A 61 -6.12 -0.14 7.32
CA ALA A 61 -6.33 -1.12 8.36
C ALA A 61 -5.08 -1.22 9.23
N ARG A 62 -5.16 -1.95 10.33
CA ARG A 62 -3.99 -2.18 11.19
C ARG A 62 -2.88 -2.84 10.36
N GLY A 63 -1.75 -2.14 10.23
CA GLY A 63 -0.59 -2.60 9.48
C GLY A 63 -0.70 -2.51 7.96
N ALA A 64 -1.87 -2.18 7.38
CA ALA A 64 -2.10 -2.34 5.95
C ALA A 64 -2.85 -1.17 5.30
N ILE A 65 -2.65 -1.03 3.99
CA ILE A 65 -3.31 -0.09 3.10
C ILE A 65 -3.90 -0.86 1.94
N TYR A 66 -5.20 -0.78 1.75
CA TYR A 66 -5.89 -1.31 0.58
C TYR A 66 -6.04 -0.17 -0.43
N LEU A 67 -5.37 -0.26 -1.58
CA LEU A 67 -5.43 0.74 -2.65
C LEU A 67 -6.43 0.30 -3.71
N TYR A 68 -7.33 1.20 -4.09
CA TYR A 68 -8.31 1.00 -5.14
C TYR A 68 -8.06 2.00 -6.27
N ASP A 69 -8.19 1.58 -7.52
CA ASP A 69 -8.05 2.44 -8.72
C ASP A 69 -9.33 3.24 -9.03
N GLN A 70 -10.31 3.15 -8.14
CA GLN A 70 -11.60 3.81 -8.20
C GLN A 70 -12.11 4.06 -6.78
N GLU A 71 -13.31 4.63 -6.67
CA GLU A 71 -14.02 4.77 -5.39
C GLU A 71 -14.25 3.39 -4.75
N ASN A 72 -13.82 3.25 -3.50
CA ASN A 72 -14.07 2.06 -2.70
C ASN A 72 -15.56 1.89 -2.39
N LYS A 73 -16.11 0.73 -2.75
CA LYS A 73 -17.49 0.33 -2.51
C LYS A 73 -17.55 -1.18 -2.37
N GLU A 74 -18.66 -1.67 -1.81
CA GLU A 74 -18.88 -3.10 -1.61
C GLU A 74 -18.67 -3.90 -2.91
N GLY A 75 -17.86 -4.96 -2.82
CA GLY A 75 -17.56 -5.85 -3.94
C GLY A 75 -16.46 -5.37 -4.90
N VAL A 76 -15.75 -4.28 -4.58
CA VAL A 76 -14.54 -3.87 -5.30
C VAL A 76 -13.30 -4.37 -4.56
N ASP A 77 -12.44 -5.11 -5.26
CA ASP A 77 -11.17 -5.58 -4.72
C ASP A 77 -10.08 -4.51 -4.86
N ALA A 78 -9.15 -4.50 -3.91
CA ALA A 78 -7.98 -3.63 -3.97
C ALA A 78 -7.06 -4.04 -5.14
N VAL A 79 -6.52 -3.05 -5.85
CA VAL A 79 -5.53 -3.27 -6.93
C VAL A 79 -4.12 -3.47 -6.40
N ALA A 80 -3.87 -3.02 -5.16
CA ALA A 80 -2.64 -3.30 -4.42
C ALA A 80 -2.89 -3.23 -2.92
N ILE A 81 -2.11 -3.99 -2.16
CA ILE A 81 -2.11 -3.94 -0.71
C ILE A 81 -0.71 -3.56 -0.24
N GLY A 82 -0.59 -2.43 0.44
CA GLY A 82 0.63 -2.01 1.14
C GLY A 82 0.61 -2.52 2.58
N ILE A 83 1.73 -3.04 3.11
CA ILE A 83 1.80 -3.65 4.44
C ILE A 83 3.09 -3.22 5.17
N SER A 84 2.96 -2.81 6.43
CA SER A 84 4.08 -2.69 7.36
C SER A 84 4.54 -4.08 7.79
N LEU A 85 5.81 -4.40 7.56
CA LEU A 85 6.35 -5.73 7.82
C LEU A 85 7.14 -5.75 9.11
N GLY A 86 7.07 -6.85 9.87
CA GLY A 86 8.11 -7.16 10.86
C GLY A 86 9.46 -7.39 10.17
N GLN A 87 10.56 -7.21 10.90
CA GLN A 87 11.91 -7.34 10.35
C GLN A 87 12.18 -8.74 9.78
N ASP A 88 11.77 -9.80 10.50
CA ASP A 88 11.97 -11.19 10.08
C ASP A 88 11.21 -11.46 8.77
N THR A 89 9.93 -11.06 8.71
CA THR A 89 9.10 -11.17 7.51
C THR A 89 9.70 -10.39 6.32
N TYR A 90 10.24 -9.19 6.55
CA TYR A 90 10.94 -8.45 5.51
C TYR A 90 12.19 -9.19 5.02
N ASN A 91 12.98 -9.76 5.92
CA ASN A 91 14.19 -10.50 5.58
C ASN A 91 13.88 -11.76 4.76
N ASP A 92 12.77 -12.45 5.05
CA ASP A 92 12.29 -13.59 4.28
C ASP A 92 11.96 -13.18 2.84
N TYR A 93 11.17 -12.11 2.66
CA TYR A 93 10.88 -11.58 1.33
C TYR A 93 12.13 -11.05 0.62
N LEU A 94 13.10 -10.48 1.34
CA LEU A 94 14.36 -10.02 0.77
C LEU A 94 15.21 -11.19 0.27
N ALA A 95 15.23 -12.30 1.00
CA ALA A 95 15.89 -13.52 0.57
C ALA A 95 15.23 -14.10 -0.68
N ALA A 96 13.89 -14.15 -0.71
CA ALA A 96 13.12 -14.59 -1.89
C ALA A 96 13.40 -13.70 -3.11
N ALA A 97 13.36 -12.38 -2.94
CA ALA A 97 13.67 -11.41 -3.99
C ALA A 97 15.07 -11.63 -4.58
N LYS A 98 16.08 -11.81 -3.71
CA LYS A 98 17.48 -12.04 -4.13
C LYS A 98 17.69 -13.38 -4.84
N ALA A 99 16.89 -14.39 -4.51
CA ALA A 99 16.91 -15.68 -5.19
C ALA A 99 16.12 -15.68 -6.51
N ASN A 100 15.26 -14.67 -6.72
CA ASN A 100 14.39 -14.59 -7.88
C ASN A 100 15.14 -14.03 -9.11
N ALA A 101 15.12 -14.78 -10.21
CA ALA A 101 15.78 -14.40 -11.46
C ALA A 101 15.16 -13.16 -12.14
N ASN A 102 13.90 -12.85 -11.83
CA ASN A 102 13.16 -11.72 -12.39
C ASN A 102 13.08 -10.54 -11.40
N SER A 103 13.93 -10.51 -10.38
CA SER A 103 13.98 -9.38 -9.45
C SER A 103 14.56 -8.13 -10.11
N LYS A 104 14.05 -6.97 -9.68
CA LYS A 104 14.43 -5.66 -10.20
C LYS A 104 14.44 -4.63 -9.07
N GLU A 105 15.54 -3.90 -8.96
CA GLU A 105 15.61 -2.73 -8.06
C GLU A 105 14.88 -1.53 -8.67
N ILE A 106 13.95 -0.95 -7.91
CA ILE A 106 13.18 0.25 -8.28
C ILE A 106 12.94 1.10 -7.02
N ASN A 107 12.99 2.43 -7.14
CA ASN A 107 12.58 3.36 -6.07
C ASN A 107 13.16 3.06 -4.67
N GLY A 108 14.39 2.52 -4.57
CA GLY A 108 15.01 2.18 -3.28
C GLY A 108 14.52 0.87 -2.65
N GLY A 109 13.71 0.08 -3.37
CA GLY A 109 13.27 -1.26 -3.01
C GLY A 109 13.52 -2.28 -4.12
N ILE A 110 13.06 -3.50 -3.89
CA ILE A 110 13.19 -4.62 -4.84
C ILE A 110 11.80 -5.13 -5.19
N MET A 111 11.52 -5.23 -6.48
CA MET A 111 10.31 -5.81 -7.04
C MET A 111 10.63 -7.18 -7.65
N TYR A 112 9.77 -8.17 -7.48
CA TYR A 112 9.88 -9.50 -8.08
C TYR A 112 8.49 -10.15 -8.21
N GLN A 113 8.42 -11.29 -8.89
CA GLN A 113 7.19 -12.05 -9.07
C GLN A 113 7.29 -13.41 -8.37
N GLU A 114 6.30 -13.75 -7.56
CA GLU A 114 6.20 -15.04 -6.87
C GLU A 114 4.75 -15.53 -6.94
N ASP A 115 4.53 -16.80 -7.31
CA ASP A 115 3.22 -17.43 -7.38
C ASP A 115 2.12 -16.65 -8.13
N GLY A 116 2.50 -15.88 -9.15
CA GLY A 116 1.57 -15.06 -9.95
C GLY A 116 1.24 -13.69 -9.35
N GLN A 117 1.77 -13.39 -8.16
CA GLN A 117 1.70 -12.09 -7.50
C GLN A 117 2.98 -11.27 -7.76
N MET A 118 2.81 -9.96 -7.96
CA MET A 118 3.92 -9.01 -7.97
C MET A 118 4.13 -8.47 -6.55
N ILE A 119 5.37 -8.54 -6.10
CA ILE A 119 5.78 -8.14 -4.75
C ILE A 119 6.84 -7.05 -4.89
N PHE A 120 6.71 -5.98 -4.12
CA PHE A 120 7.72 -4.95 -3.93
C PHE A 120 8.00 -4.81 -2.44
N ILE A 121 9.27 -4.79 -2.06
CA ILE A 121 9.68 -4.55 -0.68
C ILE A 121 10.68 -3.42 -0.60
N GLN A 122 10.60 -2.62 0.45
CA GLN A 122 11.54 -1.54 0.72
C GLN A 122 11.75 -1.33 2.21
N THR A 123 12.83 -0.64 2.52
CA THR A 123 13.10 -0.08 3.85
C THR A 123 13.04 1.44 3.77
N ALA A 124 12.44 2.08 4.76
CA ALA A 124 12.67 3.50 5.03
C ALA A 124 13.49 3.63 6.33
N GLY A 125 14.64 4.28 6.23
CA GLY A 125 15.59 4.33 7.34
C GLY A 125 16.06 2.94 7.78
N THR A 126 16.24 2.75 9.09
CA THR A 126 16.77 1.51 9.68
C THR A 126 15.71 0.61 10.31
N SER A 127 14.47 1.09 10.44
CA SER A 127 13.43 0.44 11.26
C SER A 127 12.07 0.32 10.60
N ALA A 128 11.81 0.98 9.46
CA ALA A 128 10.53 0.86 8.76
C ALA A 128 10.67 -0.11 7.58
N TYR A 129 10.04 -1.27 7.69
CA TYR A 129 9.97 -2.27 6.62
C TYR A 129 8.58 -2.25 5.99
N PHE A 130 8.51 -2.23 4.67
CA PHE A 130 7.25 -2.10 3.96
C PHE A 130 7.22 -2.97 2.71
N GLY A 131 6.06 -3.58 2.45
CA GLY A 131 5.78 -4.36 1.25
C GLY A 131 4.56 -3.83 0.49
N VAL A 132 4.55 -3.96 -0.82
CA VAL A 132 3.37 -3.77 -1.68
C VAL A 132 3.14 -5.06 -2.45
N PHE A 133 1.92 -5.55 -2.45
CA PHE A 133 1.50 -6.80 -3.05
C PHE A 133 0.36 -6.53 -4.03
N ALA A 134 0.45 -7.08 -5.24
CA ALA A 134 -0.58 -6.90 -6.27
C ALA A 134 -0.70 -8.13 -7.16
N ASP A 135 -1.93 -8.60 -7.34
CA ASP A 135 -2.24 -9.78 -8.15
C ASP A 135 -2.58 -9.38 -9.59
N ASN A 136 -2.21 -10.23 -10.55
CA ASN A 136 -2.55 -10.06 -11.97
C ASN A 136 -2.07 -8.72 -12.59
N VAL A 137 -1.01 -8.12 -12.04
CA VAL A 137 -0.40 -6.90 -12.58
C VAL A 137 0.91 -7.21 -13.28
N THR A 138 1.22 -6.45 -14.33
CA THR A 138 2.52 -6.45 -14.99
C THR A 138 3.56 -5.67 -14.17
N PRO A 139 4.87 -5.89 -14.38
CA PRO A 139 5.91 -5.08 -13.74
C PRO A 139 5.74 -3.56 -13.92
N ALA A 140 5.30 -3.13 -15.11
CA ALA A 140 5.06 -1.71 -15.38
C ALA A 140 3.83 -1.15 -14.63
N GLN A 141 2.82 -1.96 -14.39
CA GLN A 141 1.69 -1.58 -13.53
C GLN A 141 2.14 -1.52 -12.07
N MET A 142 2.92 -2.51 -11.62
CA MET A 142 3.47 -2.52 -10.27
C MET A 142 4.33 -1.28 -9.98
N GLU A 143 5.22 -0.88 -10.90
CA GLU A 143 6.00 0.36 -10.79
C GLU A 143 5.13 1.62 -10.59
N LYS A 144 3.97 1.69 -11.26
CA LYS A 144 3.02 2.80 -11.09
C LYS A 144 2.30 2.72 -9.74
N LEU A 145 1.95 1.53 -9.28
CA LEU A 145 1.28 1.32 -8.00
C LEU A 145 2.23 1.69 -6.85
N VAL A 146 3.47 1.19 -6.85
CA VAL A 146 4.44 1.49 -5.79
C VAL A 146 4.80 2.98 -5.72
N ALA A 147 4.82 3.68 -6.86
CA ALA A 147 5.09 5.13 -6.90
C ALA A 147 4.02 5.96 -6.18
N ARG A 148 2.85 5.39 -5.89
CA ARG A 148 1.81 6.05 -5.09
C ARG A 148 2.10 6.01 -3.59
N PHE A 149 2.94 5.09 -3.12
CA PHE A 149 3.25 4.95 -1.71
C PHE A 149 4.54 5.70 -1.37
N THR A 150 4.46 6.55 -0.36
CA THR A 150 5.62 7.14 0.31
C THR A 150 5.61 6.67 1.75
N VAL A 151 6.71 6.09 2.22
CA VAL A 151 6.82 5.60 3.60
C VAL A 151 8.02 6.24 4.30
N VAL A 152 7.84 6.59 5.56
CA VAL A 152 8.89 7.14 6.42
C VAL A 152 8.84 6.45 7.79
N PRO A 153 9.96 6.38 8.53
CA PRO A 153 9.95 5.89 9.91
C PRO A 153 9.00 6.74 10.77
N ALA A 154 8.25 6.10 11.67
CA ALA A 154 7.54 6.84 12.71
C ALA A 154 8.55 7.53 13.65
N ILE A 155 8.24 8.77 14.07
CA ILE A 155 9.06 9.60 14.97
C ILE A 155 8.76 9.26 16.43
#